data_AF-A0A0R2QHH3-F1
#
_entry.id   AF-A0A0R2QHH3-F1
#
_cell.length_a   1.000
_cell.length_b   1.000
_cell.length_c   1.000
_cell.angle_alpha   90.00
_cell.angle_beta   90.00
_cell.angle_gamma   90.00
#
_symmetry.space_group_name_H-M   'P 1'
#
loop_
_entity.id
_entity.type
_entity.pdbx_description
1 polymer ?
#
loop_
_entity_poly.entity_id
_entity_poly.type
_entity_poly.pdbx_seq_one_letter_code
_entity_poly.pdbx_strand_id
1 'polypeptide(L)'
;MRSALVLNATFEPLSIVPARRAICLVLSDKAEIIEEDGTQIRAETFVMPGPLVIRLRYVVKVPYHRRTAMSRRAIFARDNHRCQYCGAHADSIDHVMPRSRGGMHVWENVTAACRGCNLKKRDRTPQEAGMALANQPHTPRELAWVSVSVGRVPEEWKQYLAFAS
;
A
#
# COMPACT_ATOMS: atom_id res chain seq x y z
N MET A 1 -12.46 -7.99 7.98
CA MET A 1 -13.06 -8.51 6.73
C MET A 1 -11.99 -8.54 5.66
N ARG A 2 -11.86 -9.63 4.91
CA ARG A 2 -10.88 -9.75 3.83
C ARG A 2 -11.24 -8.78 2.69
N SER A 3 -10.22 -8.26 2.02
CA SER A 3 -10.35 -7.43 0.81
C SER A 3 -9.94 -8.26 -0.40
N ALA A 4 -10.43 -7.88 -1.58
CA ALA A 4 -10.08 -8.51 -2.85
C ALA A 4 -9.39 -7.50 -3.77
N LEU A 5 -8.42 -7.98 -4.54
CA LEU A 5 -7.79 -7.20 -5.61
C LEU A 5 -8.69 -7.23 -6.85
N VAL A 6 -8.96 -6.06 -7.42
CA VAL A 6 -9.68 -5.93 -8.68
C VAL A 6 -8.68 -5.62 -9.77
N LEU A 7 -8.65 -6.48 -10.78
CA LEU A 7 -7.86 -6.31 -11.99
C LEU A 7 -8.74 -5.74 -13.11
N ASN A 8 -8.11 -4.96 -13.98
CA ASN A 8 -8.67 -4.59 -15.26
C ASN A 8 -8.77 -5.84 -16.17
N ALA A 9 -9.56 -5.77 -17.25
CA ALA A 9 -9.63 -6.87 -18.22
C ALA A 9 -8.25 -7.25 -18.80
N THR A 10 -7.32 -6.29 -18.82
CA THR A 10 -5.90 -6.40 -19.20
C THR A 10 -4.98 -6.99 -18.13
N PHE A 11 -5.53 -7.47 -17.00
CA PHE A 11 -4.79 -7.96 -15.81
C PHE A 11 -4.02 -6.91 -15.00
N GLU A 12 -4.09 -5.63 -15.38
CA GLU A 12 -3.48 -4.55 -14.61
C GLU A 12 -4.26 -4.31 -13.30
N PRO A 13 -3.57 -4.10 -12.16
CA PRO A 13 -4.23 -3.78 -10.89
C PRO A 13 -5.02 -2.48 -10.94
N LEU A 14 -6.33 -2.55 -10.68
CA LEU A 14 -7.24 -1.42 -10.78
C LEU A 14 -7.61 -0.82 -9.41
N SER A 15 -7.99 -1.65 -8.44
CA SER A 15 -8.38 -1.21 -7.11
C SER A 15 -8.41 -2.36 -6.10
N ILE A 16 -8.58 -2.05 -4.82
CA ILE A 16 -8.85 -3.04 -3.77
C ILE A 16 -10.22 -2.73 -3.20
N VAL A 17 -11.07 -3.75 -3.07
CA VAL A 17 -12.44 -3.61 -2.57
C VAL A 17 -12.70 -4.58 -1.42
N PRO A 18 -13.63 -4.26 -0.50
CA PRO A 18 -14.07 -5.24 0.50
C PRO A 18 -14.67 -6.49 -0.16
N ALA A 19 -14.53 -7.66 0.47
CA ALA A 19 -15.04 -8.94 -0.07
C ALA A 19 -16.51 -8.86 -0.53
N ARG A 20 -17.39 -8.19 0.24
CA ARG A 20 -18.80 -7.98 -0.14
C ARG A 20 -18.98 -7.35 -1.52
N ARG A 21 -18.12 -6.37 -1.87
CA ARG A 21 -18.21 -5.65 -3.14
C ARG A 21 -17.71 -6.53 -4.28
N ALA A 22 -16.65 -7.31 -4.04
CA ALA A 22 -16.16 -8.29 -5.00
C ALA A 22 -17.24 -9.34 -5.31
N ILE A 23 -17.90 -9.87 -4.29
CA ILE A 23 -19.03 -10.80 -4.45
C ILE A 23 -20.13 -10.18 -5.32
N CYS A 24 -20.56 -8.94 -5.03
CA CYS A 24 -21.57 -8.27 -5.86
C CYS A 24 -21.14 -8.11 -7.32
N LEU A 25 -19.87 -7.80 -7.59
CA LEU A 25 -19.36 -7.65 -8.96
C LEU A 25 -19.42 -8.98 -9.73
N VAL A 26 -19.04 -10.08 -9.07
CA VAL A 26 -19.11 -11.43 -9.66
C VAL A 26 -20.56 -11.87 -9.89
N LEU A 27 -21.43 -11.72 -8.89
CA LEU A 27 -22.86 -12.08 -9.03
C LEU A 27 -23.57 -11.27 -10.11
N SER A 28 -23.14 -10.03 -10.36
CA SER A 28 -23.68 -9.19 -11.43
C SER A 28 -23.04 -9.44 -12.80
N ASP A 29 -22.23 -10.50 -12.94
CA ASP A 29 -21.45 -10.87 -14.14
C ASP A 29 -20.54 -9.75 -14.68
N LYS A 30 -20.16 -8.80 -13.82
CA LYS A 30 -19.23 -7.71 -14.17
C LYS A 30 -17.77 -8.13 -14.03
N ALA A 31 -17.52 -9.16 -13.24
CA ALA A 31 -16.20 -9.67 -12.94
C ALA A 31 -16.21 -11.19 -12.83
N GLU A 32 -15.06 -11.79 -13.06
CA GLU A 32 -14.82 -13.21 -12.78
C GLU A 32 -13.79 -13.35 -11.67
N ILE A 33 -13.82 -14.50 -10.99
CA ILE A 33 -12.86 -14.85 -9.94
C ILE A 33 -11.62 -15.45 -10.61
N ILE A 34 -10.46 -14.91 -10.26
CA ILE A 34 -9.16 -15.40 -10.72
C ILE A 34 -8.47 -16.20 -9.62
N GLU A 35 -8.55 -15.71 -8.38
CA GLU A 35 -8.00 -16.38 -7.20
C GLU A 35 -9.06 -16.43 -6.09
N GLU A 36 -9.09 -17.53 -5.37
CA GLU A 36 -10.05 -17.80 -4.30
C GLU A 36 -9.39 -17.68 -2.92
N ASP A 37 -10.15 -17.31 -1.89
CA ASP A 37 -9.62 -17.15 -0.53
C ASP A 37 -9.79 -18.41 0.36
N GLY A 38 -10.20 -19.52 -0.26
CA GLY A 38 -10.51 -20.81 0.39
C GLY A 38 -11.84 -20.85 1.14
N THR A 39 -12.61 -19.75 1.17
CA THR A 39 -13.95 -19.74 1.77
C THR A 39 -15.02 -20.00 0.72
N GLN A 40 -16.24 -20.32 1.19
CA GLN A 40 -17.41 -20.46 0.34
C GLN A 40 -18.49 -19.48 0.78
N ILE A 41 -19.07 -18.79 -0.20
CA ILE A 41 -20.24 -17.94 -0.03
C ILE A 41 -21.46 -18.76 -0.43
N ARG A 42 -22.46 -18.82 0.44
CA ARG A 42 -23.66 -19.63 0.28
C ARG A 42 -24.92 -18.78 0.33
N ALA A 43 -25.86 -19.11 -0.54
CA ALA A 43 -27.25 -18.72 -0.48
C ALA A 43 -28.10 -20.00 -0.50
N GLU A 44 -29.42 -19.86 -0.38
CA GLU A 44 -30.35 -21.00 -0.29
C GLU A 44 -30.18 -21.99 -1.46
N THR A 45 -30.01 -21.48 -2.68
CA THR A 45 -29.94 -22.28 -3.91
C THR A 45 -28.60 -22.14 -4.66
N PHE A 46 -27.61 -21.50 -4.05
CA PHE A 46 -26.40 -21.09 -4.76
C PHE A 46 -25.16 -21.12 -3.87
N VAL A 47 -24.02 -21.54 -4.43
CA VAL A 47 -22.72 -21.52 -3.76
C VAL A 47 -21.68 -20.96 -4.73
N MET A 48 -20.81 -20.09 -4.24
CA MET A 48 -19.65 -19.60 -4.98
C MET A 48 -18.40 -19.55 -4.09
N PRO A 49 -17.19 -19.64 -4.66
CA PRO A 49 -15.97 -19.44 -3.90
C PRO A 49 -15.83 -17.99 -3.44
N GLY A 50 -15.14 -17.78 -2.32
CA GLY A 50 -14.81 -16.47 -1.80
C GLY A 50 -13.76 -15.77 -2.67
N PRO A 51 -14.02 -14.56 -3.20
CA PRO A 51 -13.11 -13.91 -4.14
C PRO A 51 -11.89 -13.28 -3.42
N LEU A 52 -10.68 -13.67 -3.82
CA LEU A 52 -9.42 -13.04 -3.40
C LEU A 52 -8.87 -12.08 -4.46
N VAL A 53 -8.95 -12.47 -5.73
CA VAL A 53 -8.62 -11.64 -6.89
C VAL A 53 -9.73 -11.79 -7.91
N ILE A 54 -10.26 -10.66 -8.42
CA ILE A 54 -11.27 -10.64 -9.46
C ILE A 54 -10.80 -9.83 -10.66
N ARG A 55 -11.23 -10.21 -11.86
CA ARG A 55 -10.94 -9.48 -13.10
C ARG A 55 -12.24 -8.94 -13.69
N LEU A 56 -12.27 -7.64 -14.01
CA LEU A 56 -13.40 -7.07 -14.73
C LEU A 56 -13.49 -7.65 -16.14
N ARG A 57 -14.72 -7.92 -16.61
CA ARG A 57 -14.96 -8.41 -17.97
C ARG A 57 -14.80 -7.35 -19.06
N TYR A 58 -14.65 -6.09 -18.67
CA TYR A 58 -14.51 -4.95 -19.56
C TYR A 58 -13.31 -4.08 -19.16
N VAL A 59 -12.71 -3.42 -20.14
CA VAL A 59 -11.59 -2.52 -19.91
C VAL A 59 -12.09 -1.24 -19.26
N VAL A 60 -11.52 -0.89 -18.11
CA VAL A 60 -11.66 0.42 -17.49
C VAL A 60 -10.44 1.25 -17.89
N LYS A 61 -10.65 2.33 -18.64
CA LYS A 61 -9.59 3.30 -18.91
C LYS A 61 -9.33 4.12 -17.66
N VAL A 62 -8.14 3.98 -17.08
CA VAL A 62 -7.72 4.80 -15.95
C VAL A 62 -6.93 5.98 -16.51
N PRO A 63 -7.47 7.21 -16.52
CA PRO A 63 -6.82 8.34 -17.18
C PRO A 63 -5.53 8.80 -16.49
N TYR A 64 -5.25 8.33 -15.27
CA TYR A 64 -4.07 8.68 -14.49
C TYR A 64 -3.53 7.46 -13.74
N HIS A 65 -2.23 7.20 -13.84
CA HIS A 65 -1.54 6.27 -12.94
C HIS A 65 -1.77 6.75 -11.50
N ARG A 66 -2.37 5.91 -10.65
CA ARG A 66 -2.69 6.27 -9.26
C ARG A 66 -1.41 6.42 -8.46
N ARG A 67 -0.82 7.62 -8.46
CA ARG A 67 0.29 7.95 -7.58
C ARG A 67 -0.15 7.80 -6.14
N THR A 68 0.67 7.13 -5.33
CA THR A 68 0.38 6.98 -3.90
C THR A 68 0.43 8.36 -3.25
N ALA A 69 -0.72 8.83 -2.77
CA ALA A 69 -0.79 10.08 -2.02
C ALA A 69 0.04 9.96 -0.75
N MET A 70 0.82 11.01 -0.47
CA MET A 70 1.66 11.05 0.72
C MET A 70 0.79 11.19 1.96
N SER A 71 0.88 10.18 2.82
CA SER A 71 0.19 10.14 4.10
C SER A 71 1.07 9.43 5.12
N ARG A 72 0.83 9.66 6.41
CA ARG A 72 1.55 8.96 7.48
C ARG A 72 1.48 7.43 7.31
N ARG A 73 0.30 6.92 6.96
CA ARG A 73 0.10 5.49 6.68
C ARG A 73 0.95 5.01 5.51
N ALA A 74 1.06 5.81 4.46
CA ALA A 74 1.86 5.46 3.29
C ALA A 74 3.37 5.51 3.56
N ILE A 75 3.85 6.47 4.36
CA ILE A 75 5.24 6.53 4.82
C ILE A 75 5.57 5.29 5.67
N PHE A 76 4.69 4.91 6.60
CA PHE A 76 4.88 3.72 7.41
C PHE A 76 4.88 2.44 6.58
N ALA A 77 3.98 2.32 5.61
CA ALA A 77 3.96 1.17 4.70
C ALA A 77 5.26 1.09 3.86
N ARG A 78 5.74 2.23 3.32
CA ARG A 78 7.02 2.30 2.58
C ARG A 78 8.19 1.82 3.44
N ASP A 79 8.23 2.26 4.69
CA ASP A 79 9.33 2.02 5.62
C ASP A 79 9.13 0.74 6.46
N ASN A 80 8.22 -0.15 6.05
CA ASN A 80 7.89 -1.42 6.72
C ASN A 80 7.56 -1.27 8.21
N HIS A 81 6.94 -0.16 8.60
CA HIS A 81 6.64 0.21 9.99
C HIS A 81 7.87 0.21 10.91
N ARG A 82 9.07 0.41 10.35
CA ARG A 82 10.34 0.46 11.09
C ARG A 82 10.94 1.86 11.07
N CYS A 83 11.50 2.25 12.20
CA CYS A 83 12.27 3.47 12.37
C CYS A 83 13.49 3.41 11.47
N GLN A 84 13.63 4.36 10.55
CA GLN A 84 14.77 4.39 9.63
C GLN A 84 16.08 4.79 10.30
N TYR A 85 16.09 5.11 11.60
CA TYR A 85 17.32 5.38 12.35
C TYR A 85 17.81 4.19 13.18
N CYS A 86 16.91 3.44 13.83
CA CYS A 86 17.30 2.37 14.76
C CYS A 86 16.66 1.01 14.46
N GLY A 87 15.78 0.90 13.45
CA GLY A 87 15.12 -0.35 13.07
C GLY A 87 13.97 -0.82 13.97
N ALA A 88 13.76 -0.18 15.14
CA ALA A 88 12.63 -0.45 16.03
C ALA A 88 11.28 -0.06 15.41
N HIS A 89 10.16 -0.34 16.07
CA HIS A 89 8.84 0.07 15.58
C HIS A 89 8.76 1.60 15.43
N ALA A 90 8.28 2.07 14.27
CA ALA A 90 8.03 3.48 14.03
C ALA A 90 6.64 3.89 14.51
N ASP A 91 6.59 4.98 15.27
CA ASP A 91 5.36 5.56 15.82
C ASP A 91 5.13 6.98 15.32
N SER A 92 6.12 7.60 14.66
CA SER A 92 6.13 8.98 14.19
C SER A 92 6.81 9.11 12.83
N ILE A 93 6.61 10.26 12.19
CA ILE A 93 7.35 10.63 10.97
C ILE A 93 8.32 11.75 11.31
N ASP A 94 9.47 11.75 10.65
CA ASP A 94 10.51 12.77 10.78
C ASP A 94 10.86 13.33 9.41
N HIS A 95 11.24 14.61 9.39
CA HIS A 95 11.75 15.26 8.19
C HIS A 95 13.27 15.23 8.23
N VAL A 96 13.91 14.56 7.27
CA VAL A 96 15.37 14.43 7.14
C VAL A 96 16.03 15.81 7.21
N MET A 97 15.63 16.72 6.33
CA MET A 97 15.83 18.16 6.49
C MET A 97 14.68 18.72 7.35
N PRO A 98 14.95 19.27 8.54
CA PRO A 98 13.93 19.83 9.42
C PRO A 98 13.12 20.95 8.78
N ARG A 99 11.81 21.02 9.08
CA ARG A 99 10.94 22.09 8.57
C ARG A 99 11.39 23.49 8.99
N SER A 100 11.95 23.63 10.19
CA SER A 100 12.51 24.88 10.69
C SER A 100 13.69 25.41 9.87
N ARG A 101 14.29 24.54 9.04
CA ARG A 101 15.42 24.87 8.16
C ARG A 101 15.06 24.74 6.67
N GLY A 102 13.77 24.86 6.33
CA GLY A 102 13.29 24.84 4.95
C GLY A 102 13.02 23.45 4.36
N GLY A 103 13.07 22.39 5.17
CA GLY A 103 12.74 21.04 4.70
C GLY A 103 11.29 20.92 4.23
N MET A 104 11.12 20.43 3.00
CA MET A 104 9.81 20.24 2.38
C MET A 104 9.11 18.96 2.87
N HIS A 105 7.78 18.93 2.85
CA HIS A 105 7.01 17.72 3.13
C HIS A 105 6.87 16.88 1.84
N VAL A 106 7.99 16.33 1.38
CA VAL A 106 8.10 15.50 0.16
C VAL A 106 8.59 14.08 0.45
N TRP A 107 8.43 13.13 -0.47
CA TRP A 107 8.73 11.71 -0.22
C TRP A 107 10.20 11.49 0.09
N GLU A 108 11.04 12.27 -0.57
CA GLU A 108 12.49 12.31 -0.49
C GLU A 108 13.00 12.94 0.82
N ASN A 109 12.12 13.58 1.59
CA ASN A 109 12.49 14.25 2.83
C ASN A 109 11.79 13.70 4.08
N VAL A 110 10.79 12.82 3.94
CA VAL A 110 10.01 12.31 5.09
C VAL A 110 10.23 10.83 5.30
N THR A 111 10.48 10.44 6.54
CA THR A 111 10.82 9.05 6.93
C THR A 111 10.06 8.60 8.18
N ALA A 112 9.86 7.30 8.34
CA ALA A 112 9.32 6.72 9.57
C ALA A 112 10.39 6.71 10.68
N ALA A 113 10.01 7.14 11.87
CA ALA A 113 10.88 7.22 13.03
C ALA A 113 10.15 6.75 14.30
N CYS A 114 10.89 6.24 15.28
CA CYS A 114 10.37 6.09 16.64
C CYS A 114 10.52 7.42 17.39
N ARG A 115 9.68 7.65 18.40
CA ARG A 115 9.68 8.88 19.19
C ARG A 115 11.04 9.21 19.79
N GLY A 116 11.78 8.19 20.26
CA GLY A 116 13.12 8.37 20.84
C GLY A 116 14.13 8.91 19.83
N CYS A 117 14.22 8.33 18.64
CA CYS A 117 15.10 8.81 17.58
C CYS A 117 14.66 10.19 17.06
N ASN A 118 13.36 10.40 16.87
CA ASN A 118 12.82 11.68 16.42
C ASN A 118 13.17 12.82 17.40
N LEU A 119 13.01 12.59 18.71
CA LEU A 119 13.40 13.52 19.77
C LEU A 119 14.92 13.67 19.95
N LYS A 120 15.71 12.67 19.56
CA LYS A 120 17.18 12.77 19.54
C LYS A 120 17.62 13.67 18.39
N LYS A 121 17.08 13.49 17.19
CA LYS A 121 17.43 14.30 16.01
C LYS A 121 16.97 15.75 16.16
N ARG A 122 15.70 15.98 16.54
CA ARG A 122 15.07 17.31 16.65
C ARG A 122 15.18 18.11 15.35
N ASP A 123 15.68 19.33 15.46
CA ASP A 123 15.87 20.33 14.40
C ASP A 123 17.24 20.19 13.72
N ARG A 124 17.94 19.07 13.90
CA ARG A 124 19.20 18.74 13.22
C ARG A 124 18.98 17.83 12.01
N THR A 125 19.94 17.83 11.09
CA THR A 125 20.02 16.80 10.05
C THR A 125 20.49 15.46 10.65
N PRO A 126 20.27 14.31 9.97
CA PRO A 126 20.78 13.03 10.46
C PRO A 126 22.30 13.05 10.67
N GLN A 127 23.05 13.73 9.77
CA GLN A 127 24.49 13.89 9.85
C GLN A 127 24.91 14.66 11.12
N GLU A 128 24.28 15.80 11.39
CA GLU A 128 24.52 16.61 12.60
C GLU A 128 24.15 15.87 13.90
N ALA A 129 23.16 14.98 13.83
CA ALA A 129 22.73 14.17 14.97
C ALA A 129 23.57 12.88 15.16
N GLY A 130 24.50 12.58 14.25
CA GLY A 130 25.25 11.32 14.23
C GLY A 130 24.33 10.10 14.04
N MET A 131 23.28 10.25 13.24
CA MET A 131 22.25 9.24 13.01
C MET A 131 22.24 8.89 11.52
N ALA A 132 22.64 7.67 11.19
CA ALA A 132 22.54 7.17 9.82
C ALA A 132 21.10 6.73 9.53
N LEU A 133 20.63 7.00 8.31
CA LEU A 133 19.39 6.43 7.80
C LEU A 133 19.67 5.03 7.25
N ALA A 134 18.78 4.09 7.55
CA ALA A 134 18.82 2.74 7.00
C ALA A 134 18.58 2.74 5.48
N ASN A 135 17.66 3.58 5.00
CA ASN A 135 17.38 3.79 3.58
C ASN A 135 17.12 5.27 3.30
N GLN A 136 17.50 5.75 2.12
CA GLN A 136 17.12 7.09 1.69
C GLN A 136 15.61 7.15 1.39
N PRO A 137 14.90 8.19 1.88
CA PRO A 137 13.51 8.38 1.53
C PRO A 137 13.37 8.59 0.02
N HIS A 138 12.37 7.95 -0.57
CA HIS A 138 12.11 8.01 -2.00
C HIS A 138 10.61 7.94 -2.26
N THR A 139 10.19 8.40 -3.43
CA THR A 139 8.82 8.22 -3.92
C THR A 139 8.54 6.72 -4.13
N PRO A 140 7.47 6.15 -3.52
CA PRO A 140 7.12 4.76 -3.71
C PRO A 140 6.81 4.40 -5.17
N ARG A 141 7.04 3.15 -5.54
CA ARG A 141 6.67 2.60 -6.87
C ARG A 141 5.16 2.72 -7.12
N GLU A 142 4.74 2.70 -8.39
CA GLU A 142 3.35 3.00 -8.79
C GLU A 142 2.28 2.19 -8.04
N LEU A 143 2.55 0.94 -7.70
CA LEU A 143 1.61 0.07 -6.98
C LEU A 143 1.74 0.08 -5.45
N ALA A 144 2.54 0.98 -4.87
CA ALA A 144 2.70 1.05 -3.41
C ALA A 144 1.38 1.31 -2.67
N TRP A 145 0.38 1.91 -3.33
CA TRP A 145 -0.97 2.11 -2.78
C TRP A 145 -1.62 0.80 -2.33
N VAL A 146 -1.25 -0.33 -2.91
CA VAL A 146 -1.72 -1.67 -2.52
C VAL A 146 -1.25 -1.98 -1.10
N SER A 147 0.05 -1.86 -0.84
CA SER A 147 0.63 -2.07 0.49
C SER A 147 0.04 -1.12 1.53
N VAL A 148 -0.23 0.14 1.16
CA VAL A 148 -0.92 1.10 2.04
C VAL A 148 -2.33 0.62 2.39
N SER A 149 -3.07 0.06 1.42
CA SER A 149 -4.47 -0.29 1.60
C SER A 149 -4.67 -1.53 2.47
N VAL A 150 -3.85 -2.57 2.29
CA VAL A 150 -4.03 -3.87 2.99
C VAL A 150 -3.04 -4.14 4.11
N GLY A 151 -2.00 -3.30 4.29
CA GLY A 151 -0.98 -3.44 5.34
C GLY A 151 0.01 -4.58 5.07
N ARG A 152 -0.49 -5.78 4.77
CA ARG A 152 0.28 -6.90 4.22
C ARG A 152 -0.36 -7.36 2.93
N VAL A 153 0.43 -7.41 1.87
CA VAL A 153 -0.01 -7.90 0.57
C VAL A 153 -0.05 -9.44 0.60
N PRO A 154 -1.20 -10.06 0.26
CA PRO A 154 -1.28 -11.52 0.08
C PRO A 154 -0.30 -12.02 -0.98
N GLU A 155 0.17 -13.26 -0.86
CA GLU A 155 1.18 -13.82 -1.76
C GLU A 155 0.64 -13.95 -3.19
N GLU A 156 -0.62 -14.38 -3.28
CA GLU A 156 -1.39 -14.59 -4.50
C GLU A 156 -1.53 -13.30 -5.31
N TRP A 157 -1.43 -12.14 -4.67
CA TRP A 157 -1.53 -10.85 -5.35
C TRP A 157 -0.23 -10.46 -6.04
N LYS A 158 0.93 -10.92 -5.53
CA LYS A 158 2.24 -10.40 -5.95
C LYS A 158 2.51 -10.57 -7.43
N GLN A 159 2.05 -11.67 -8.02
CA GLN A 159 2.19 -11.93 -9.47
C GLN A 159 1.55 -10.79 -10.30
N TYR A 160 0.38 -10.28 -9.90
CA TYR A 160 -0.32 -9.21 -10.62
C TYR A 160 0.27 -7.84 -10.35
N LEU A 161 1.02 -7.69 -9.26
CA LEU A 161 1.70 -6.44 -8.91
C LEU A 161 3.11 -6.33 -9.53
N ALA A 162 3.67 -7.42 -10.03
CA ALA A 162 4.99 -7.43 -10.67
C ALA A 162 4.96 -6.91 -12.12
N PHE A 163 3.86 -7.15 -12.84
CA PHE A 163 3.72 -6.77 -14.25
C PHE A 163 3.52 -5.27 -14.50
N ALA A 164 3.23 -4.47 -13.47
CA ALA A 164 3.08 -3.02 -13.61
C ALA A 164 4.41 -2.27 -13.33
N SER A 165 5.52 -2.84 -13.82
CA SER A 165 6.87 -2.27 -13.69
C SER A 165 7.18 -1.30 -14.83
#